data_AF-A0A0D0T603-F1
#
_entry.id   AF-A0A0D0T603-F1
#
_cell.length_a   1.000
_cell.length_b   1.000
_cell.length_c   1.000
_cell.angle_alpha   90.00
_cell.angle_beta   90.00
_cell.angle_gamma   90.00
#
_symmetry.space_group_name_H-M   'P 1'
#
loop_
_entity.id
_entity.type
_entity.pdbx_description
1 polymer ?
#
loop_
_entity_poly.entity_id
_entity_poly.type
_entity_poly.pdbx_seq_one_letter_code
_entity_poly.pdbx_strand_id
1 'polypeptide(L)'
;MLPVEEILITALKEHDYRDNNSVNVDEYIQRIKGQLDDPSSIRPYSKSSTPLSLVSFKCLLQDTGYPMEVYLPGTIETSGNVDWSKLKEKWVGWGVEIPGEQTWAKGETDLSHGLQGLSIEPQPLPPSVHTKYPLPSQKGEYLGALLKVYGDASFKPASTHEFIGLFSYSPMPSNEPEEADIVPTIHVLSERQDAATHEVTSQDEETREELLDYLATAFNPPDRTAAEYLLLLLLSSPTARPTSLPVLGTLSLNFRHQASSTTSAFNSVISSVSPRVVPLPLTIPLLHSHPFSPNMTDTTGLNAGLLQLGEGTVLVVDEDAMGDGGALSEKALGNLKALIDCVKDQKIKYEYPYMDGLKMDCAIRVAVLSQGKKSLLPVDVDISLREDGTAPTKPPALEAFRSYLARYSSPTHASRLVIPDETSQLIQDHFVQERKSSAADAEETLKRRMKVARIVALSYPHATLNKDVWERTVRLDQEVAKRHTMS
;
A
#
# COMPACT_ATOMS: atom_id res chain seq x y z
N MET A 1 18.52 -2.74 -17.94
CA MET A 1 19.48 -2.29 -16.89
C MET A 1 20.88 -2.36 -17.44
N LEU A 2 21.71 -1.39 -17.08
CA LEU A 2 23.14 -1.36 -17.44
C LEU A 2 23.95 -2.41 -16.66
N PRO A 3 25.17 -2.77 -17.12
CA PRO A 3 26.05 -3.65 -16.36
C PRO A 3 26.33 -3.10 -14.96
N VAL A 4 26.24 -3.96 -13.95
CA VAL A 4 26.44 -3.60 -12.53
C VAL A 4 27.77 -2.86 -12.31
N GLU A 5 28.84 -3.27 -12.99
CA GLU A 5 30.16 -2.63 -12.91
C GLU A 5 30.12 -1.14 -13.29
N GLU A 6 29.40 -0.80 -14.36
CA GLU A 6 29.30 0.58 -14.84
C GLU A 6 28.56 1.46 -13.83
N ILE A 7 27.53 0.90 -13.18
CA ILE A 7 26.77 1.57 -12.13
C ILE A 7 27.65 1.81 -10.89
N LEU A 8 28.43 0.80 -10.48
CA LEU A 8 29.34 0.91 -9.32
C LEU A 8 30.41 1.98 -9.55
N ILE A 9 31.03 2.02 -10.73
CA ILE A 9 32.03 3.06 -11.08
C ILE A 9 31.40 4.45 -11.05
N THR A 10 30.18 4.59 -11.59
CA THR A 10 29.46 5.87 -11.60
C THR A 10 29.12 6.33 -10.17
N ALA A 11 28.66 5.40 -9.31
CA ALA A 11 28.33 5.69 -7.92
C ALA A 11 29.57 6.08 -7.10
N LEU A 12 30.71 5.38 -7.29
CA LEU A 12 31.98 5.74 -6.67
C LEU A 12 32.43 7.15 -7.08
N LYS A 13 32.33 7.50 -8.36
CA LYS A 13 32.69 8.84 -8.85
C LYS A 13 31.86 9.96 -8.23
N GLU A 14 30.54 9.75 -8.10
CA GLU A 14 29.65 10.71 -7.45
C GLU A 14 29.94 10.85 -5.95
N HIS A 15 30.48 9.80 -5.33
CA HIS A 15 30.90 9.79 -3.92
C HIS A 15 32.29 10.40 -3.70
N ASP A 16 33.31 10.01 -4.46
CA ASP A 16 34.71 10.46 -4.34
C ASP A 16 34.89 11.95 -4.66
N TYR A 17 33.98 12.56 -5.43
CA TYR A 17 33.94 14.02 -5.57
C TYR A 17 33.71 14.73 -4.23
N ARG A 18 33.29 14.00 -3.19
CA ARG A 18 33.00 14.52 -1.84
C ARG A 18 34.04 14.12 -0.80
N ASP A 19 34.61 12.92 -0.88
CA ASP A 19 35.59 12.40 0.08
C ASP A 19 36.91 12.02 -0.61
N ASN A 20 38.01 12.68 -0.21
CA ASN A 20 39.36 12.58 -0.79
C ASN A 20 40.09 11.22 -0.59
N ASN A 21 39.36 10.11 -0.37
CA ASN A 21 39.92 8.81 -0.04
C ASN A 21 40.04 7.91 -1.29
N SER A 22 41.23 7.37 -1.55
CA SER A 22 41.45 6.45 -2.68
C SER A 22 40.95 5.03 -2.35
N VAL A 23 39.77 4.67 -2.87
CA VAL A 23 39.24 3.30 -2.84
C VAL A 23 39.86 2.48 -3.99
N ASN A 24 40.30 1.25 -3.71
CA ASN A 24 40.68 0.30 -4.77
C ASN A 24 39.42 -0.18 -5.50
N VAL A 25 39.16 0.38 -6.68
CA VAL A 25 37.92 0.17 -7.46
C VAL A 25 37.72 -1.30 -7.81
N ASP A 26 38.76 -2.01 -8.26
CA ASP A 26 38.65 -3.39 -8.70
C ASP A 26 38.30 -4.33 -7.54
N GLU A 27 38.98 -4.18 -6.41
CA GLU A 27 38.72 -4.96 -5.20
C GLU A 27 37.31 -4.69 -4.65
N TYR A 28 36.87 -3.43 -4.69
CA TYR A 28 35.53 -3.03 -4.28
C TYR A 28 34.45 -3.66 -5.15
N ILE A 29 34.60 -3.60 -6.48
CA ILE A 29 33.64 -4.20 -7.42
C ILE A 29 33.52 -5.71 -7.19
N GLN A 30 34.64 -6.41 -7.02
CA GLN A 30 34.62 -7.85 -6.73
C GLN A 30 33.91 -8.16 -5.42
N ARG A 31 34.13 -7.36 -4.36
CA ARG A 31 33.43 -7.50 -3.08
C ARG A 31 31.92 -7.34 -3.23
N ILE A 32 31.45 -6.30 -3.92
CA ILE A 32 30.01 -6.05 -4.09
C ILE A 32 29.35 -7.14 -4.94
N LYS A 33 30.02 -7.61 -5.99
CA LYS A 33 29.54 -8.75 -6.79
C LYS A 33 29.37 -10.02 -5.95
N GLY A 34 30.37 -10.35 -5.14
CA GLY A 34 30.27 -11.49 -4.22
C GLY A 34 29.10 -11.38 -3.23
N GLN A 35 28.76 -10.16 -2.78
CA GLN A 35 27.58 -9.92 -1.93
C GLN A 35 26.26 -10.01 -2.70
N LEU A 36 26.22 -9.61 -3.97
CA LEU A 36 25.03 -9.76 -4.83
C LEU A 36 24.69 -11.23 -5.08
N ASP A 37 25.69 -12.10 -5.15
CA ASP A 37 25.51 -13.55 -5.32
C ASP A 37 24.99 -14.24 -4.04
N ASP A 38 25.08 -13.59 -2.88
CA ASP A 38 24.53 -14.05 -1.61
C ASP A 38 23.45 -13.09 -1.08
N PRO A 39 22.16 -13.32 -1.41
CA PRO A 39 21.05 -12.48 -0.97
C PRO A 39 20.93 -12.32 0.55
N SER A 40 21.45 -13.28 1.34
CA SER A 40 21.41 -13.25 2.80
C SER A 40 22.40 -12.26 3.41
N SER A 41 23.43 -11.88 2.64
CA SER A 41 24.45 -10.91 3.05
C SER A 41 23.97 -9.45 2.94
N ILE A 42 22.91 -9.20 2.15
CA ILE A 42 22.40 -7.86 1.84
C ILE A 42 21.55 -7.37 3.01
N ARG A 43 22.01 -6.30 3.67
CA ARG A 43 21.28 -5.70 4.79
C ARG A 43 20.23 -4.70 4.30
N PRO A 44 19.09 -4.58 4.98
CA PRO A 44 18.15 -3.52 4.69
C PRO A 44 18.75 -2.14 4.92
N TYR A 45 18.31 -1.19 4.10
CA TYR A 45 18.60 0.22 4.25
C TYR A 45 18.04 0.74 5.58
N SER A 46 18.88 1.42 6.35
CA SER A 46 18.54 2.01 7.63
C SER A 46 19.29 3.32 7.84
N LYS A 47 18.96 4.06 8.91
CA LYS A 47 19.67 5.30 9.25
C LYS A 47 21.12 5.07 9.66
N SER A 48 21.52 3.83 9.94
CA SER A 48 22.90 3.45 10.28
C SER A 48 23.67 2.83 9.10
N SER A 49 23.07 2.79 7.90
CA SER A 49 23.76 2.33 6.68
C SER A 49 24.99 3.22 6.40
N THR A 50 26.13 2.59 6.14
CA THR A 50 27.37 3.30 5.81
C THR A 50 27.44 3.62 4.32
N PRO A 51 27.93 4.79 3.89
CA PRO A 51 28.17 5.06 2.47
C PRO A 51 28.96 3.94 1.78
N LEU A 52 28.69 3.72 0.50
CA LEU A 52 29.29 2.67 -0.33
C LEU A 52 29.04 1.23 0.17
N SER A 53 28.02 1.02 1.01
CA SER A 53 27.54 -0.32 1.35
C SER A 53 26.41 -0.77 0.42
N LEU A 54 26.32 -2.08 0.20
CA LEU A 54 25.21 -2.70 -0.52
C LEU A 54 24.01 -2.84 0.43
N VAL A 55 22.86 -2.33 0.02
CA VAL A 55 21.63 -2.35 0.81
C VAL A 55 20.42 -2.82 -0.01
N SER A 56 19.43 -3.40 0.67
CA SER A 56 18.08 -3.59 0.11
C SER A 56 17.14 -2.52 0.66
N PHE A 57 16.32 -1.91 -0.20
CA PHE A 57 15.33 -0.93 0.20
C PHE A 57 13.97 -1.28 -0.39
N LYS A 58 13.13 -1.85 0.47
CA LYS A 58 11.70 -2.04 0.21
C LYS A 58 10.98 -0.73 0.52
N CYS A 59 10.49 -0.07 -0.52
CA CYS A 59 10.03 1.30 -0.43
C CYS A 59 8.76 1.56 -1.24
N LEU A 60 8.03 2.60 -0.84
CA LEU A 60 6.94 3.19 -1.59
C LEU A 60 7.48 4.39 -2.39
N LEU A 61 7.28 4.39 -3.70
CA LEU A 61 7.64 5.52 -4.54
C LEU A 61 6.65 6.67 -4.36
N GLN A 62 7.12 7.81 -3.89
CA GLN A 62 6.28 8.99 -3.60
C GLN A 62 6.37 10.04 -4.69
N ASP A 63 7.58 10.32 -5.19
CA ASP A 63 7.78 11.29 -6.25
C ASP A 63 8.59 10.67 -7.38
N THR A 64 7.92 10.46 -8.51
CA THR A 64 8.51 9.88 -9.74
C THR A 64 8.62 10.93 -10.85
N GLY A 65 8.38 12.20 -10.53
CA GLY A 65 8.28 13.30 -11.49
C GLY A 65 9.58 14.08 -11.72
N TYR A 66 10.70 13.63 -11.15
CA TYR A 66 11.99 14.29 -11.36
C TYR A 66 12.46 14.17 -12.82
N PRO A 67 13.15 15.20 -13.35
CA PRO A 67 13.78 15.09 -14.66
C PRO A 67 14.84 14.00 -14.67
N MET A 68 15.10 13.43 -15.85
CA MET A 68 16.20 12.48 -16.02
C MET A 68 17.53 13.17 -15.74
N GLU A 69 18.38 12.52 -14.95
CA GLU A 69 19.74 12.99 -14.73
C GLU A 69 20.64 12.43 -15.84
N VAL A 70 21.49 13.29 -16.39
CA VAL A 70 22.48 12.89 -17.38
C VAL A 70 23.80 12.59 -16.66
N TYR A 71 24.47 11.50 -17.05
CA TYR A 71 25.77 11.13 -16.52
C TYR A 71 26.70 10.62 -17.63
N LEU A 72 28.01 10.68 -17.38
CA LEU A 72 29.04 10.18 -18.28
C LEU A 72 29.61 8.86 -17.72
N PRO A 73 29.41 7.72 -18.40
CA PRO A 73 29.95 6.42 -17.99
C PRO A 73 31.45 6.29 -18.32
N GLY A 74 32.23 5.63 -17.46
CA GLY A 74 33.64 5.28 -17.70
C GLY A 74 34.68 5.86 -16.72
N THR A 75 35.97 5.56 -16.97
CA THR A 75 37.12 5.82 -16.08
C THR A 75 37.59 7.29 -16.03
N ILE A 76 38.26 7.62 -14.93
CA ILE A 76 38.79 8.93 -14.54
C ILE A 76 39.94 9.33 -15.49
N GLU A 77 39.63 10.03 -16.59
CA GLU A 77 40.60 10.87 -17.28
C GLU A 77 40.13 12.32 -17.21
N THR A 78 40.57 13.03 -16.17
CA THR A 78 40.32 14.46 -15.96
C THR A 78 41.20 15.38 -16.82
N SER A 79 41.97 14.82 -17.76
CA SER A 79 42.98 15.54 -18.54
C SER A 79 42.87 15.39 -20.07
N GLY A 80 41.80 14.76 -20.58
CA GLY A 80 41.56 14.57 -22.01
C GLY A 80 40.13 14.93 -22.41
N ASN A 81 39.97 15.44 -23.64
CA ASN A 81 38.72 15.87 -24.28
C ASN A 81 37.50 15.00 -23.88
N VAL A 82 36.55 15.58 -23.15
CA VAL A 82 35.34 14.87 -22.70
C VAL A 82 34.48 14.51 -23.91
N ASP A 83 34.26 13.22 -24.13
CA ASP A 83 33.43 12.73 -25.22
C ASP A 83 31.95 12.81 -24.85
N TRP A 84 31.33 13.95 -25.14
CA TRP A 84 29.91 14.22 -24.88
C TRP A 84 28.96 13.29 -25.65
N SER A 85 29.43 12.54 -26.66
CA SER A 85 28.59 11.56 -27.38
C SER A 85 28.23 10.33 -26.52
N LYS A 86 28.93 10.12 -25.39
CA LYS A 86 28.71 8.98 -24.48
C LYS A 86 27.76 9.29 -23.33
N LEU A 87 27.15 10.47 -23.29
CA LEU A 87 26.18 10.83 -22.25
C LEU A 87 25.03 9.81 -22.23
N LYS A 88 24.69 9.37 -21.02
CA LYS A 88 23.56 8.47 -20.75
C LYS A 88 22.63 9.13 -19.75
N GLU A 89 21.40 8.66 -19.73
CA GLU A 89 20.37 9.11 -18.81
C GLU A 89 20.11 8.07 -17.73
N LYS A 90 19.76 8.53 -16.53
CA LYS A 90 19.29 7.70 -15.43
C LYS A 90 18.00 8.29 -14.86
N TRP A 91 17.09 7.40 -14.50
CA TRP A 91 15.84 7.76 -13.85
C TRP A 91 16.09 8.10 -12.39
N VAL A 92 15.37 9.11 -11.89
CA VAL A 92 15.45 9.58 -10.52
C VAL A 92 14.06 9.63 -9.90
N GLY A 93 13.95 9.12 -8.67
CA GLY A 93 12.70 9.13 -7.90
C GLY A 93 12.95 9.16 -6.41
N TRP A 94 11.93 9.56 -5.64
CA TRP A 94 11.98 9.53 -4.19
C TRP A 94 11.20 8.34 -3.64
N GLY A 95 11.90 7.47 -2.92
CA GLY A 95 11.32 6.33 -2.21
C GLY A 95 11.30 6.58 -0.70
N VAL A 96 10.22 6.14 -0.06
CA VAL A 96 10.06 6.22 1.40
C VAL A 96 9.76 4.83 1.98
N GLU A 97 10.01 4.61 3.27
CA GLU A 97 9.48 3.42 3.94
C GLU A 97 7.97 3.33 3.76
N ILE A 98 7.46 2.11 3.68
CA ILE A 98 6.05 1.90 3.32
C ILE A 98 5.17 2.36 4.49
N PRO A 99 4.29 3.35 4.28
CA PRO A 99 3.39 3.83 5.32
C PRO A 99 2.49 2.71 5.85
N GLY A 100 2.46 2.58 7.17
CA GLY A 100 1.64 1.57 7.85
C GLY A 100 2.16 0.13 7.68
N GLU A 101 3.38 -0.10 7.20
CA GLU A 101 3.97 -1.44 7.13
C GLU A 101 4.21 -2.02 8.53
N GLN A 102 3.73 -3.23 8.76
CA GLN A 102 3.78 -3.90 10.06
C GLN A 102 5.17 -4.50 10.31
N THR A 103 5.58 -4.57 11.58
CA THR A 103 6.92 -5.03 11.98
C THR A 103 7.27 -6.43 11.46
N TRP A 104 6.31 -7.35 11.51
CA TRP A 104 6.49 -8.70 10.99
C TRP A 104 6.66 -8.74 9.46
N ALA A 105 6.17 -7.73 8.74
CA ALA A 105 6.29 -7.62 7.29
C ALA A 105 7.60 -6.93 6.84
N LYS A 106 8.28 -6.21 7.75
CA LYS A 106 9.58 -5.56 7.52
C LYS A 106 10.76 -6.56 7.48
N GLY A 107 10.54 -7.85 7.78
CA GLY A 107 11.58 -8.86 7.92
C GLY A 107 12.27 -8.82 9.30
N GLU A 108 12.93 -9.90 9.72
CA GLU A 108 13.57 -10.08 11.06
C GLU A 108 14.76 -9.14 11.36
N THR A 109 14.94 -8.06 10.60
CA THR A 109 16.19 -7.30 10.53
C THR A 109 16.28 -6.11 11.47
N ASP A 110 15.23 -5.79 12.24
CA ASP A 110 15.27 -4.70 13.23
C ASP A 110 15.67 -5.18 14.64
N LEU A 111 16.66 -6.08 14.71
CA LEU A 111 17.41 -6.38 15.96
C LEU A 111 18.32 -5.21 16.39
N SER A 112 18.17 -4.02 15.79
CA SER A 112 18.90 -2.80 16.10
C SER A 112 18.61 -2.26 17.52
N HIS A 113 17.55 -2.74 18.19
CA HIS A 113 17.31 -2.47 19.62
C HIS A 113 18.40 -3.01 20.56
N GLY A 114 19.30 -3.89 20.11
CA GLY A 114 20.37 -4.50 20.93
C GLY A 114 21.77 -3.85 20.83
N LEU A 115 21.99 -2.89 19.93
CA LEU A 115 23.31 -2.26 19.71
C LEU A 115 23.33 -0.78 20.15
N GLN A 116 22.80 -0.51 21.35
CA GLN A 116 23.07 0.73 22.09
C GLN A 116 24.50 0.68 22.64
N GLY A 117 25.49 0.93 21.79
CA GLY A 117 26.90 0.93 22.22
C GLY A 117 27.83 1.83 21.42
N LEU A 118 27.46 2.20 20.18
CA LEU A 118 28.27 3.07 19.31
C LEU A 118 27.32 3.95 18.47
N SER A 119 26.61 4.87 19.12
CA SER A 119 25.66 5.77 18.44
C SER A 119 26.40 6.89 17.70
N ILE A 120 26.52 6.77 16.38
CA ILE A 120 26.41 7.95 15.51
C ILE A 120 24.92 8.30 15.54
N GLU A 121 24.56 9.47 16.07
CA GLU A 121 23.17 9.93 16.02
C GLU A 121 22.74 10.01 14.55
N PRO A 122 21.66 9.32 14.15
CA PRO A 122 21.23 9.34 12.76
C PRO A 122 20.78 10.75 12.39
N GLN A 123 21.39 11.32 11.35
CA GLN A 123 21.06 12.67 10.89
C GLN A 123 19.61 12.69 10.36
N PRO A 124 18.75 13.62 10.83
CA PRO A 124 17.39 13.72 10.33
C PRO A 124 17.39 14.11 8.84
N LEU A 125 16.34 13.71 8.13
CA LEU A 125 16.17 14.12 6.73
C LEU A 125 16.03 15.64 6.62
N PRO A 126 16.54 16.26 5.53
CA PRO A 126 16.48 17.69 5.36
C PRO A 126 15.03 18.19 5.12
N PRO A 127 14.75 19.48 5.38
CA PRO A 127 13.39 20.04 5.28
C PRO A 127 12.73 19.86 3.91
N SER A 128 13.50 19.89 2.82
CA SER A 128 13.01 19.69 1.44
C SER A 128 12.25 18.38 1.22
N VAL A 129 12.45 17.37 2.08
CA VAL A 129 11.78 16.07 1.96
C VAL A 129 10.80 15.78 3.10
N HIS A 130 10.56 16.72 4.03
CA HIS A 130 9.64 16.49 5.16
C HIS A 130 8.20 16.22 4.73
N THR A 131 7.79 16.79 3.59
CA THR A 131 6.45 16.65 3.02
C THR A 131 6.31 15.45 2.08
N LYS A 132 7.39 14.70 1.83
CA LYS A 132 7.39 13.54 0.92
C LYS A 132 6.86 12.26 1.57
N TYR A 133 6.48 12.30 2.85
CA TYR A 133 5.89 11.16 3.55
C TYR A 133 4.39 11.37 3.79
N PRO A 134 3.51 10.41 3.40
CA PRO A 134 2.05 10.59 3.48
C PRO A 134 1.47 10.84 4.87
N LEU A 135 2.05 10.24 5.92
CA LEU A 135 1.42 10.27 7.24
C LEU A 135 1.87 11.49 8.06
N PRO A 136 0.93 12.20 8.72
CA PRO A 136 1.19 13.46 9.40
C PRO A 136 2.12 13.34 10.63
N SER A 137 2.27 12.12 11.17
CA SER A 137 3.02 11.85 12.39
C SER A 137 4.54 11.85 12.22
N GLN A 138 5.06 11.74 10.99
CA GLN A 138 6.49 11.53 10.72
C GLN A 138 7.07 12.61 9.80
N LYS A 139 7.06 13.86 10.24
CA LYS A 139 7.63 15.01 9.50
C LYS A 139 9.16 14.95 9.50
N GLY A 140 9.74 14.26 8.51
CA GLY A 140 11.21 14.08 8.38
C GLY A 140 11.79 12.97 9.25
N GLU A 141 10.99 12.37 10.14
CA GLU A 141 11.36 11.23 10.98
C GLU A 141 10.96 9.89 10.36
N TYR A 142 11.34 9.69 9.10
CA TYR A 142 11.08 8.46 8.34
C TYR A 142 12.34 8.02 7.59
N LEU A 143 12.34 6.80 7.05
CA LEU A 143 13.39 6.35 6.12
C LEU A 143 13.03 6.77 4.69
N GLY A 144 13.88 7.56 4.06
CA GLY A 144 13.69 8.00 2.68
C GLY A 144 15.02 8.09 1.95
N ALA A 145 15.00 7.76 0.66
CA ALA A 145 16.18 7.84 -0.18
C ALA A 145 15.80 8.21 -1.62
N LEU A 146 16.69 8.98 -2.25
CA LEU A 146 16.68 9.24 -3.68
C LEU A 146 17.14 7.97 -4.40
N LEU A 147 16.37 7.51 -5.37
CA LEU A 147 16.65 6.32 -6.14
C LEU A 147 17.19 6.73 -7.50
N LYS A 148 18.33 6.18 -7.89
CA LYS A 148 18.95 6.37 -9.22
C LYS A 148 18.92 5.05 -9.97
N VAL A 149 18.08 4.95 -10.99
CA VAL A 149 17.91 3.73 -11.80
C VAL A 149 18.53 3.93 -13.18
N TYR A 150 19.43 3.02 -13.54
CA TYR A 150 20.28 3.14 -14.72
C TYR A 150 19.68 2.39 -15.92
N GLY A 151 19.24 3.15 -16.92
CA GLY A 151 18.61 2.66 -18.14
C GLY A 151 17.18 3.19 -18.31
N ASP A 152 16.47 2.65 -19.30
CA ASP A 152 15.07 3.00 -19.55
C ASP A 152 14.18 2.40 -18.46
N ALA A 153 13.68 3.26 -17.58
CA ALA A 153 12.84 2.90 -16.45
C ALA A 153 11.73 3.92 -16.26
N SER A 154 10.52 3.43 -15.99
CA SER A 154 9.36 4.26 -15.70
C SER A 154 8.57 3.61 -14.57
N PHE A 155 8.42 4.34 -13.48
CA PHE A 155 7.68 3.91 -12.31
C PHE A 155 6.47 4.79 -12.06
N LYS A 156 5.43 4.21 -11.49
CA LYS A 156 4.23 4.95 -11.09
C LYS A 156 4.41 5.45 -9.65
N PRO A 157 3.86 6.61 -9.29
CA PRO A 157 3.80 6.98 -7.88
C PRO A 157 2.85 6.03 -7.13
N ALA A 158 3.05 5.91 -5.83
CA ALA A 158 2.34 4.99 -4.93
C ALA A 158 2.52 3.50 -5.25
N SER A 159 3.51 3.11 -6.05
CA SER A 159 3.90 1.71 -6.24
C SER A 159 4.99 1.30 -5.25
N THR A 160 4.93 0.04 -4.79
CA THR A 160 5.95 -0.52 -3.90
C THR A 160 6.96 -1.35 -4.69
N HIS A 161 8.23 -1.17 -4.37
CA HIS A 161 9.34 -1.89 -4.98
C HIS A 161 10.39 -2.27 -3.94
N GLU A 162 11.10 -3.35 -4.17
CA GLU A 162 12.30 -3.70 -3.41
C GLU A 162 13.54 -3.56 -4.30
N PHE A 163 14.31 -2.51 -4.04
CA PHE A 163 15.54 -2.24 -4.78
C PHE A 163 16.75 -2.76 -4.02
N ILE A 164 17.69 -3.37 -4.73
CA ILE A 164 19.03 -3.66 -4.24
C ILE A 164 19.96 -2.66 -4.88
N GLY A 165 20.71 -1.94 -4.07
CA GLY A 165 21.53 -0.85 -4.56
C GLY A 165 22.63 -0.41 -3.63
N LEU A 166 23.46 0.50 -4.14
CA LEU A 166 24.56 1.07 -3.41
C LEU A 166 24.14 2.35 -2.69
N PHE A 167 24.35 2.38 -1.37
CA PHE A 167 24.03 3.54 -0.55
C PHE A 167 25.07 4.66 -0.70
N SER A 168 24.62 5.89 -0.90
CA SER A 168 25.44 7.10 -1.01
C SER A 168 24.64 8.33 -0.56
N TYR A 169 25.18 9.51 -0.76
CA TYR A 169 24.48 10.78 -0.57
C TYR A 169 24.61 11.62 -1.85
N SER A 170 23.52 12.24 -2.30
CA SER A 170 23.47 13.09 -3.49
C SER A 170 22.65 14.35 -3.21
N PRO A 171 22.86 15.45 -3.96
CA PRO A 171 21.97 16.60 -3.84
C PRO A 171 20.60 16.26 -4.44
N MET A 172 19.53 16.83 -3.89
CA MET A 172 18.21 16.72 -4.49
C MET A 172 18.19 17.37 -5.89
N PRO A 173 17.48 16.81 -6.87
CA PRO A 173 17.27 17.47 -8.15
C PRO A 173 16.57 18.82 -7.93
N SER A 174 17.25 19.91 -8.28
CA SER A 174 16.78 21.28 -8.12
C SER A 174 17.25 22.14 -9.28
N ASN A 175 16.50 23.21 -9.57
CA ASN A 175 16.92 24.23 -10.53
C ASN A 175 18.14 25.02 -10.04
N GLU A 176 18.37 25.05 -8.73
CA GLU A 176 19.49 25.72 -8.06
C GLU A 176 20.33 24.65 -7.33
N PRO A 177 21.24 23.95 -8.04
CA PRO A 177 21.94 22.78 -7.51
C PRO A 177 22.95 23.12 -6.40
N GLU A 178 23.41 24.37 -6.31
CA GLU A 178 24.36 24.82 -5.28
C GLU A 178 23.70 24.94 -3.89
N GLU A 179 22.39 25.13 -3.83
CA GLU A 179 21.61 25.26 -2.60
C GLU A 179 20.79 23.98 -2.29
N ALA A 180 20.97 22.93 -3.10
CA ALA A 180 20.21 21.71 -2.96
C ALA A 180 20.61 20.92 -1.70
N ASP A 181 19.61 20.56 -0.91
CA ASP A 181 19.79 19.69 0.25
C ASP A 181 20.41 18.34 -0.16
N ILE A 182 21.37 17.88 0.64
CA ILE A 182 21.97 16.55 0.47
C ILE A 182 21.09 15.51 1.14
N VAL A 183 20.70 14.49 0.37
CA VAL A 183 19.81 13.42 0.82
C VAL A 183 20.47 12.05 0.69
N PRO A 184 20.03 11.06 1.49
CA PRO A 184 20.39 9.66 1.30
C PRO A 184 20.00 9.22 -0.12
N THR A 185 20.85 8.45 -0.78
CA THR A 185 20.68 8.04 -2.17
C THR A 185 21.03 6.57 -2.36
N ILE A 186 20.30 5.86 -3.21
CA ILE A 186 20.54 4.47 -3.58
C ILE A 186 20.70 4.38 -5.09
N HIS A 187 21.89 3.96 -5.52
CA HIS A 187 22.16 3.61 -6.91
C HIS A 187 21.67 2.19 -7.15
N VAL A 188 20.56 2.06 -7.85
CA VAL A 188 19.86 0.77 -8.03
C VAL A 188 20.66 -0.12 -8.98
N LEU A 189 21.03 -1.31 -8.49
CA LEU A 189 21.74 -2.35 -9.24
C LEU A 189 20.76 -3.38 -9.80
N SER A 190 19.75 -3.73 -9.01
CA SER A 190 18.70 -4.67 -9.40
C SER A 190 17.41 -4.41 -8.61
N GLU A 191 16.29 -4.83 -9.16
CA GLU A 191 14.99 -4.84 -8.48
C GLU A 191 14.63 -6.30 -8.14
N ARG A 192 14.24 -6.56 -6.89
CA ARG A 192 13.74 -7.87 -6.47
C ARG A 192 12.26 -7.94 -6.79
N GLN A 193 11.87 -8.95 -7.56
CA GLN A 193 10.46 -9.27 -7.78
C GLN A 193 10.05 -10.36 -6.79
N ASP A 194 9.07 -10.06 -5.94
CA ASP A 194 8.44 -11.07 -5.11
C ASP A 194 7.59 -11.98 -6.00
N ALA A 195 8.13 -13.16 -6.33
CA ALA A 195 7.34 -14.24 -6.90
C ALA A 195 6.46 -14.83 -5.79
N ALA A 196 5.25 -14.29 -5.61
CA ALA A 196 4.26 -14.91 -4.75
C ALA A 196 3.93 -16.31 -5.31
N THR A 197 4.48 -17.36 -4.69
CA THR A 197 4.21 -18.74 -5.08
C THR A 197 2.77 -19.09 -4.73
N HIS A 198 1.92 -19.18 -5.75
CA HIS A 198 0.53 -19.57 -5.60
C HIS A 198 0.40 -21.10 -5.54
N GLU A 199 0.96 -21.71 -4.50
CA GLU A 199 0.76 -23.14 -4.23
C GLU A 199 -0.42 -23.31 -3.26
N VAL A 200 -1.56 -23.75 -3.79
CA VAL A 200 -2.74 -24.11 -2.98
C VAL A 200 -2.35 -25.25 -2.04
N THR A 201 -2.63 -25.11 -0.75
CA THR A 201 -2.39 -26.18 0.22
C THR A 201 -3.69 -26.90 0.53
N SER A 202 -3.61 -28.19 0.88
CA SER A 202 -4.78 -28.99 1.27
C SER A 202 -5.44 -28.53 2.58
N GLN A 203 -4.81 -27.61 3.32
CA GLN A 203 -5.28 -27.08 4.60
C GLN A 203 -5.91 -25.68 4.47
N ASP A 204 -6.03 -25.12 3.26
CA ASP A 204 -6.48 -23.74 3.06
C ASP A 204 -7.91 -23.51 3.55
N GLU A 205 -8.81 -24.49 3.41
CA GLU A 205 -10.19 -24.36 3.90
C GLU A 205 -10.27 -24.37 5.43
N GLU A 206 -9.48 -25.20 6.11
CA GLU A 206 -9.37 -25.20 7.57
C GLU A 206 -8.75 -23.88 8.07
N THR A 207 -7.68 -23.45 7.40
CA THR A 207 -6.98 -22.18 7.69
C THR A 207 -7.93 -20.99 7.53
N ARG A 208 -8.82 -21.01 6.52
CA ARG A 208 -9.84 -19.98 6.30
C ARG A 208 -10.80 -19.90 7.49
N GLU A 209 -11.31 -21.03 7.97
CA GLU A 209 -12.27 -21.02 9.09
C GLU A 209 -11.59 -20.61 10.42
N GLU A 210 -10.34 -21.04 10.66
CA GLU A 210 -9.56 -20.57 11.82
C GLU A 210 -9.23 -19.07 11.72
N LEU A 211 -8.93 -18.57 10.52
CA LEU A 211 -8.74 -17.14 10.27
C LEU A 211 -10.03 -16.36 10.52
N LEU A 212 -11.17 -16.90 10.10
CA LEU A 212 -12.48 -16.28 10.34
C LEU A 212 -12.77 -16.15 11.85
N ASP A 213 -12.52 -17.21 12.62
CA ASP A 213 -12.66 -17.21 14.08
C ASP A 213 -11.73 -16.18 14.72
N TYR A 214 -10.50 -16.07 14.23
CA TYR A 214 -9.55 -15.07 14.70
C TYR A 214 -10.00 -13.65 14.37
N LEU A 215 -10.45 -13.39 13.13
CA LEU A 215 -10.94 -12.08 12.72
C LEU A 215 -12.21 -11.66 13.47
N ALA A 216 -13.03 -12.60 13.94
CA ALA A 216 -14.19 -12.29 14.78
C ALA A 216 -13.78 -11.63 16.10
N THR A 217 -12.57 -11.88 16.59
CA THR A 217 -12.03 -11.24 17.80
C THR A 217 -11.61 -9.78 17.60
N ALA A 218 -11.62 -9.27 16.36
CA ALA A 218 -11.50 -7.84 16.09
C ALA A 218 -12.66 -7.04 16.71
N PHE A 219 -13.77 -7.72 17.00
CA PHE A 219 -14.98 -7.17 17.58
C PHE A 219 -15.22 -7.74 18.99
N ASN A 220 -15.80 -6.92 19.87
CA ASN A 220 -16.13 -7.29 21.24
C ASN A 220 -17.58 -6.92 21.58
N PRO A 221 -18.49 -7.89 21.73
CA PRO A 221 -18.27 -9.35 21.65
C PRO A 221 -17.93 -9.84 20.22
N PRO A 222 -17.36 -11.05 20.07
CA PRO A 222 -16.98 -11.57 18.76
C PRO A 222 -18.17 -11.67 17.78
N ASP A 223 -17.91 -11.31 16.52
CA ASP A 223 -18.94 -11.28 15.47
C ASP A 223 -18.45 -12.00 14.21
N ARG A 224 -18.94 -13.24 13.99
CA ARG A 224 -18.51 -14.07 12.85
C ARG A 224 -18.95 -13.52 11.51
N THR A 225 -20.16 -12.95 11.42
CA THR A 225 -20.65 -12.38 10.15
C THR A 225 -19.84 -11.15 9.77
N ALA A 226 -19.54 -10.26 10.73
CA ALA A 226 -18.64 -9.13 10.47
C ALA A 226 -17.22 -9.59 10.10
N ALA A 227 -16.72 -10.66 10.73
CA ALA A 227 -15.44 -11.28 10.39
C ALA A 227 -15.39 -11.82 8.96
N GLU A 228 -16.49 -12.40 8.45
CA GLU A 228 -16.56 -12.89 7.08
C GLU A 228 -16.41 -11.73 6.10
N TYR A 229 -17.12 -10.62 6.31
CA TYR A 229 -16.93 -9.44 5.48
C TYR A 229 -15.52 -8.85 5.63
N LEU A 230 -14.95 -8.80 6.84
CA LEU A 230 -13.59 -8.36 7.05
C LEU A 230 -12.59 -9.22 6.26
N LEU A 231 -12.73 -10.55 6.28
CA LEU A 231 -11.94 -11.46 5.46
C LEU A 231 -12.06 -11.10 3.97
N LEU A 232 -13.29 -10.90 3.47
CA LEU A 232 -13.52 -10.51 2.08
C LEU A 232 -12.86 -9.16 1.74
N LEU A 233 -12.89 -8.19 2.65
CA LEU A 233 -12.18 -6.92 2.48
C LEU A 233 -10.67 -7.13 2.33
N LEU A 234 -10.06 -7.97 3.17
CA LEU A 234 -8.63 -8.30 3.10
C LEU A 234 -8.25 -9.08 1.84
N LEU A 235 -9.18 -9.81 1.23
CA LEU A 235 -8.98 -10.49 -0.04
C LEU A 235 -9.27 -9.60 -1.25
N SER A 236 -10.02 -8.52 -1.07
CA SER A 236 -10.42 -7.62 -2.16
C SER A 236 -9.21 -6.91 -2.78
N SER A 237 -9.24 -6.77 -4.10
CA SER A 237 -8.24 -6.03 -4.88
C SER A 237 -8.84 -5.60 -6.23
N PRO A 238 -8.43 -4.44 -6.79
CA PRO A 238 -8.82 -4.05 -8.14
C PRO A 238 -8.37 -5.07 -9.19
N THR A 239 -9.32 -5.84 -9.72
CA THR A 239 -9.06 -6.89 -10.74
C THR A 239 -9.20 -6.36 -12.16
N ALA A 240 -10.14 -5.45 -12.39
CA ALA A 240 -10.38 -4.82 -13.69
C ALA A 240 -10.96 -3.41 -13.53
N ARG A 241 -10.58 -2.51 -14.43
CA ARG A 241 -11.00 -1.10 -14.47
C ARG A 241 -11.68 -0.75 -15.81
N PRO A 242 -12.88 -1.28 -16.08
CA PRO A 242 -13.63 -0.95 -17.29
C PRO A 242 -13.97 0.54 -17.36
N THR A 243 -13.93 1.16 -18.54
CA THR A 243 -14.11 2.61 -18.72
C THR A 243 -15.49 3.13 -18.29
N SER A 244 -16.54 2.31 -18.43
CA SER A 244 -17.94 2.69 -18.21
C SER A 244 -18.58 2.02 -16.99
N LEU A 245 -17.84 1.22 -16.23
CA LEU A 245 -18.35 0.50 -15.06
C LEU A 245 -17.47 0.73 -13.84
N PRO A 246 -17.99 0.57 -12.61
CA PRO A 246 -17.18 0.61 -11.41
C PRO A 246 -16.04 -0.42 -11.44
N VAL A 247 -14.98 -0.12 -10.69
CA VAL A 247 -13.85 -1.04 -10.51
C VAL A 247 -14.35 -2.37 -9.93
N LEU A 248 -13.84 -3.46 -10.49
CA LEU A 248 -14.24 -4.82 -10.11
C LEU A 248 -13.24 -5.42 -9.13
N GLY A 249 -13.74 -6.23 -8.20
CA GLY A 249 -12.93 -6.94 -7.19
C GLY A 249 -12.64 -6.14 -5.91
N THR A 250 -13.13 -4.90 -5.82
CA THR A 250 -12.98 -4.04 -4.65
C THR A 250 -14.17 -4.17 -3.71
N LEU A 251 -13.92 -3.99 -2.42
CA LEU A 251 -14.94 -3.95 -1.39
C LEU A 251 -14.60 -2.85 -0.38
N SER A 252 -15.60 -2.09 0.03
CA SER A 252 -15.50 -1.11 1.10
C SER A 252 -16.58 -1.39 2.15
N LEU A 253 -16.19 -1.35 3.42
CA LEU A 253 -17.06 -1.78 4.52
C LEU A 253 -17.20 -0.69 5.56
N ASN A 254 -18.38 -0.58 6.16
CA ASN A 254 -18.57 0.12 7.43
C ASN A 254 -18.97 -0.88 8.52
N PHE A 255 -18.27 -0.85 9.64
CA PHE A 255 -18.63 -1.58 10.85
C PHE A 255 -19.23 -0.59 11.84
N ARG A 256 -20.56 -0.65 11.96
CA ARG A 256 -21.32 0.18 12.91
C ARG A 256 -21.26 -0.44 14.29
N HIS A 257 -20.67 0.28 15.24
CA HIS A 257 -20.63 -0.11 16.64
C HIS A 257 -21.46 0.83 17.52
N GLN A 258 -21.92 0.34 18.67
CA GLN A 258 -22.63 1.18 19.64
C GLN A 258 -21.67 1.93 20.57
N ALA A 259 -20.49 1.37 20.80
CA ALA A 259 -19.45 1.94 21.62
C ALA A 259 -18.08 1.63 21.01
N SER A 260 -17.14 2.55 21.10
CA SER A 260 -15.77 2.39 20.60
C SER A 260 -15.01 1.21 21.24
N SER A 261 -15.43 0.75 22.43
CA SER A 261 -14.89 -0.46 23.05
C SER A 261 -15.13 -1.73 22.21
N THR A 262 -16.19 -1.74 21.39
CA THR A 262 -16.57 -2.85 20.51
C THR A 262 -15.50 -3.14 19.46
N THR A 263 -14.79 -2.11 19.00
CA THR A 263 -13.77 -2.20 17.93
C THR A 263 -12.36 -1.92 18.45
N SER A 264 -12.18 -1.94 19.77
CA SER A 264 -10.89 -1.64 20.41
C SER A 264 -9.74 -2.57 19.98
N ALA A 265 -10.04 -3.83 19.66
CA ALA A 265 -9.09 -4.82 19.15
C ALA A 265 -8.92 -4.79 17.62
N PHE A 266 -9.72 -3.99 16.90
CA PHE A 266 -9.79 -4.04 15.44
C PHE A 266 -8.44 -3.77 14.77
N ASN A 267 -7.77 -2.67 15.16
CA ASN A 267 -6.47 -2.32 14.62
C ASN A 267 -5.40 -3.37 14.93
N SER A 268 -5.35 -3.91 16.17
CA SER A 268 -4.32 -4.89 16.54
C SER A 268 -4.49 -6.23 15.84
N VAL A 269 -5.73 -6.70 15.66
CA VAL A 269 -6.05 -7.94 14.94
C VAL A 269 -5.73 -7.82 13.45
N ILE A 270 -6.08 -6.71 12.81
CA ILE A 270 -5.79 -6.53 11.37
C ILE A 270 -4.29 -6.35 11.15
N SER A 271 -3.61 -5.59 12.00
CA SER A 271 -2.16 -5.41 11.97
C SER A 271 -1.38 -6.72 12.15
N SER A 272 -1.96 -7.74 12.79
CA SER A 272 -1.25 -9.02 12.97
C SER A 272 -1.25 -9.89 11.70
N VAL A 273 -2.21 -9.69 10.79
CA VAL A 273 -2.41 -10.51 9.57
C VAL A 273 -2.22 -9.76 8.26
N SER A 274 -2.39 -8.44 8.24
CA SER A 274 -2.23 -7.60 7.04
C SER A 274 -0.87 -6.89 7.04
N PRO A 275 -0.12 -6.89 5.93
CA PRO A 275 1.24 -6.34 5.91
C PRO A 275 1.26 -4.82 6.07
N ARG A 276 0.16 -4.13 5.71
CA ARG A 276 0.05 -2.67 5.69
C ARG A 276 -1.31 -2.23 6.24
N VAL A 277 -1.29 -1.46 7.31
CA VAL A 277 -2.49 -0.93 7.97
C VAL A 277 -2.24 0.52 8.37
N VAL A 278 -3.11 1.42 7.94
CA VAL A 278 -3.05 2.85 8.23
C VAL A 278 -4.34 3.26 8.96
N PRO A 279 -4.28 3.58 10.26
CA PRO A 279 -5.40 4.19 10.95
C PRO A 279 -5.55 5.66 10.54
N LEU A 280 -6.77 6.06 10.19
CA LEU A 280 -7.15 7.40 9.79
C LEU A 280 -8.29 7.91 10.71
N PRO A 281 -7.96 8.61 11.82
CA PRO A 281 -8.96 9.27 12.64
C PRO A 281 -9.48 10.50 11.90
N LEU A 282 -10.77 10.49 11.52
CA LEU A 282 -11.41 11.54 10.73
C LEU A 282 -11.75 12.79 11.56
N THR A 283 -10.73 13.37 12.21
CA THR A 283 -10.89 14.56 13.04
C THR A 283 -10.98 15.82 12.18
N ILE A 284 -11.71 16.83 12.65
CA ILE A 284 -11.77 18.15 11.99
C ILE A 284 -10.38 18.78 11.83
N PRO A 285 -9.48 18.79 12.84
CA PRO A 285 -8.12 19.30 12.66
C PRO A 285 -7.32 18.60 11.56
N LEU A 286 -7.45 17.28 11.40
CA LEU A 286 -6.77 16.54 10.34
C LEU A 286 -7.27 16.97 8.96
N LEU A 287 -8.60 17.05 8.79
CA LEU A 287 -9.22 17.47 7.54
C LEU A 287 -8.82 18.89 7.10
N HIS A 288 -8.56 19.81 8.03
CA HIS A 288 -8.12 21.16 7.71
C HIS A 288 -6.60 21.29 7.52
N SER A 289 -5.81 20.49 8.24
CA SER A 289 -4.35 20.65 8.29
C SER A 289 -3.60 19.93 7.18
N HIS A 290 -3.90 18.66 6.89
CA HIS A 290 -3.10 17.83 5.98
C HIS A 290 -3.80 17.57 4.66
N PRO A 291 -3.09 17.64 3.52
CA PRO A 291 -3.66 17.29 2.22
C PRO A 291 -3.84 15.77 2.11
N PHE A 292 -5.01 15.33 1.65
CA PHE A 292 -5.28 13.91 1.40
C PHE A 292 -4.83 13.49 -0.01
N SER A 293 -4.86 14.44 -0.94
CA SER A 293 -4.36 14.31 -2.31
C SER A 293 -2.93 14.85 -2.43
N PRO A 294 -2.07 14.23 -3.24
CA PRO A 294 -0.77 14.78 -3.56
C PRO A 294 -0.90 16.12 -4.28
N ASN A 295 -0.01 17.06 -3.95
CA ASN A 295 0.00 18.37 -4.59
C ASN A 295 1.42 18.89 -4.83
N MET A 296 1.61 19.67 -5.88
CA MET A 296 2.85 20.38 -6.15
C MET A 296 2.59 21.88 -5.98
N THR A 297 3.11 22.45 -4.90
CA THR A 297 2.91 23.86 -4.55
C THR A 297 4.09 24.76 -4.92
N ASP A 298 5.27 24.18 -5.12
CA ASP A 298 6.53 24.89 -5.39
C ASP A 298 7.40 24.13 -6.42
N THR A 299 8.66 24.53 -6.56
CA THR A 299 9.64 23.91 -7.45
C THR A 299 10.37 22.70 -6.84
N THR A 300 10.07 22.31 -5.60
CA THR A 300 10.79 21.25 -4.84
C THR A 300 10.19 19.85 -5.05
N GLY A 301 9.18 19.74 -5.91
CA GLY A 301 8.56 18.50 -6.36
C GLY A 301 7.20 18.25 -5.72
N LEU A 302 6.72 17.01 -5.79
CA LEU A 302 5.40 16.61 -5.31
C LEU A 302 5.38 16.45 -3.79
N ASN A 303 4.45 17.09 -3.08
CA ASN A 303 4.15 16.80 -1.68
C ASN A 303 3.23 15.57 -1.61
N ALA A 304 3.52 14.66 -0.68
CA ALA A 304 2.75 13.45 -0.48
C ALA A 304 1.36 13.78 0.07
N GLY A 305 0.33 13.15 -0.51
CA GLY A 305 -1.02 13.14 0.05
C GLY A 305 -1.21 11.97 1.00
N LEU A 306 -2.04 12.13 2.03
CA LEU A 306 -2.33 11.04 2.99
C LEU A 306 -2.80 9.75 2.31
N LEU A 307 -3.55 9.87 1.21
CA LEU A 307 -4.09 8.72 0.48
C LEU A 307 -3.08 8.11 -0.50
N GLN A 308 -1.89 8.69 -0.67
CA GLN A 308 -0.83 8.17 -1.54
C GLN A 308 -0.13 6.96 -0.88
N LEU A 309 -0.89 5.88 -0.71
CA LEU A 309 -0.50 4.65 -0.03
C LEU A 309 -0.23 3.53 -1.03
N GLY A 310 0.60 2.58 -0.63
CA GLY A 310 0.91 1.42 -1.45
C GLY A 310 -0.30 0.51 -1.67
N GLU A 311 -0.28 -0.26 -2.76
CA GLU A 311 -1.33 -1.22 -3.09
C GLU A 311 -1.56 -2.23 -1.96
N GLY A 312 -2.84 -2.60 -1.77
CA GLY A 312 -3.27 -3.56 -0.74
C GLY A 312 -3.30 -3.01 0.68
N THR A 313 -2.95 -1.74 0.90
CA THR A 313 -2.98 -1.10 2.22
C THR A 313 -4.42 -1.06 2.76
N VAL A 314 -4.59 -1.48 4.02
CA VAL A 314 -5.86 -1.38 4.74
C VAL A 314 -5.93 -0.02 5.43
N LEU A 315 -6.80 0.85 4.93
CA LEU A 315 -7.10 2.14 5.52
C LEU A 315 -8.27 1.98 6.50
N VAL A 316 -8.01 2.16 7.79
CA VAL A 316 -9.03 2.08 8.85
C VAL A 316 -9.49 3.48 9.19
N VAL A 317 -10.66 3.87 8.67
CA VAL A 317 -11.24 5.20 8.89
C VAL A 317 -12.10 5.18 10.14
N ASP A 318 -11.75 5.99 11.13
CA ASP A 318 -12.57 6.20 12.33
C ASP A 318 -13.38 7.49 12.16
N GLU A 319 -14.68 7.35 11.87
CA GLU A 319 -15.61 8.48 11.73
C GLU A 319 -16.00 9.10 13.08
N ASP A 320 -15.91 8.34 14.18
CA ASP A 320 -16.27 8.83 15.52
C ASP A 320 -15.33 9.95 15.99
N ALA A 321 -14.10 9.93 15.49
CA ALA A 321 -13.10 10.95 15.74
C ALA A 321 -13.53 12.37 15.31
N MET A 322 -14.59 12.48 14.48
CA MET A 322 -15.17 13.77 14.10
C MET A 322 -16.03 14.39 15.22
N GLY A 323 -16.44 13.60 16.22
CA GLY A 323 -17.26 14.04 17.36
C GLY A 323 -18.60 14.64 16.93
N ASP A 324 -19.00 15.75 17.56
CA ASP A 324 -20.24 16.46 17.25
C ASP A 324 -20.23 17.20 15.88
N GLY A 325 -19.17 17.02 15.09
CA GLY A 325 -18.97 17.71 13.83
C GLY A 325 -18.47 19.14 13.99
N GLY A 326 -18.41 19.88 12.88
CA GLY A 326 -17.93 21.26 12.87
C GLY A 326 -17.93 21.88 11.47
N ALA A 327 -17.59 23.16 11.39
CA ALA A 327 -17.47 23.85 10.13
C ALA A 327 -16.31 23.26 9.29
N LEU A 328 -16.62 22.86 8.06
CA LEU A 328 -15.63 22.36 7.11
C LEU A 328 -15.18 23.50 6.18
N SER A 329 -13.87 23.72 6.09
CA SER A 329 -13.29 24.62 5.10
C SER A 329 -13.34 23.99 3.71
N GLU A 330 -13.07 24.77 2.67
CA GLU A 330 -12.92 24.26 1.31
C GLU A 330 -11.87 23.14 1.21
N LYS A 331 -10.73 23.30 1.91
CA LYS A 331 -9.70 22.26 2.00
C LYS A 331 -10.22 20.98 2.66
N ALA A 332 -10.96 21.11 3.76
CA ALA A 332 -11.57 19.96 4.44
C ALA A 332 -12.60 19.24 3.55
N LEU A 333 -13.41 19.98 2.79
CA LEU A 333 -14.34 19.42 1.80
C LEU A 333 -13.59 18.75 0.64
N GLY A 334 -12.48 19.33 0.18
CA GLY A 334 -11.60 18.75 -0.82
C GLY A 334 -10.99 17.42 -0.36
N ASN A 335 -10.53 17.35 0.89
CA ASN A 335 -10.00 16.14 1.50
C ASN A 335 -11.06 15.05 1.66
N LEU A 336 -12.28 15.42 2.11
CA LEU A 336 -13.39 14.47 2.20
C LEU A 336 -13.78 13.95 0.81
N LYS A 337 -13.78 14.81 -0.21
CA LYS A 337 -14.00 14.41 -1.60
C LYS A 337 -12.92 13.46 -2.11
N ALA A 338 -11.65 13.70 -1.78
CA ALA A 338 -10.56 12.79 -2.14
C ALA A 338 -10.74 11.41 -1.50
N LEU A 339 -11.21 11.35 -0.25
CA LEU A 339 -11.52 10.08 0.42
C LEU A 339 -12.72 9.37 -0.23
N ILE A 340 -13.77 10.11 -0.61
CA ILE A 340 -14.92 9.58 -1.35
C ILE A 340 -14.50 8.99 -2.70
N ASP A 341 -13.70 9.73 -3.48
CA ASP A 341 -13.17 9.27 -4.78
C ASP A 341 -12.27 8.03 -4.59
N CYS A 342 -11.46 7.98 -3.52
CA CYS A 342 -10.64 6.83 -3.19
C CYS A 342 -11.50 5.58 -2.89
N VAL A 343 -12.54 5.72 -2.08
CA VAL A 343 -13.45 4.61 -1.73
C VAL A 343 -14.20 4.12 -2.97
N LYS A 344 -14.83 5.03 -3.70
CA LYS A 344 -15.77 4.70 -4.77
C LYS A 344 -15.10 4.36 -6.10
N ASP A 345 -14.15 5.20 -6.52
CA ASP A 345 -13.54 5.14 -7.84
C ASP A 345 -12.15 4.48 -7.81
N GLN A 346 -11.58 4.24 -6.61
CA GLN A 346 -10.22 3.73 -6.43
C GLN A 346 -9.21 4.56 -7.23
N LYS A 347 -9.35 5.88 -7.10
CA LYS A 347 -8.51 6.90 -7.73
C LYS A 347 -8.18 8.02 -6.76
N ILE A 348 -7.01 8.60 -6.96
CA ILE A 348 -6.53 9.76 -6.20
C ILE A 348 -6.24 10.88 -7.19
N LYS A 349 -6.72 12.09 -6.87
CA LYS A 349 -6.44 13.29 -7.65
C LYS A 349 -5.02 13.76 -7.33
N TYR A 350 -4.26 14.13 -8.36
CA TYR A 350 -2.96 14.77 -8.22
C TYR A 350 -3.10 16.22 -8.66
N GLU A 351 -2.67 17.15 -7.81
CA GLU A 351 -2.80 18.58 -8.05
C GLU A 351 -1.47 19.17 -8.49
N TYR A 352 -1.41 19.58 -9.76
CA TYR A 352 -0.25 20.25 -10.35
C TYR A 352 -0.65 21.65 -10.84
N PRO A 353 0.22 22.67 -10.74
CA PRO A 353 -0.15 24.05 -11.07
C PRO A 353 -0.66 24.28 -12.50
N TYR A 354 -0.25 23.44 -13.45
CA TYR A 354 -0.56 23.59 -14.88
C TYR A 354 -1.25 22.36 -15.48
N MET A 355 -1.67 21.40 -14.65
CA MET A 355 -2.40 20.23 -15.11
C MET A 355 -3.65 20.01 -14.26
N ASP A 356 -4.81 20.13 -14.90
CA ASP A 356 -6.09 19.91 -14.26
C ASP A 356 -6.57 18.47 -14.42
N GLY A 357 -7.19 17.96 -13.36
CA GLY A 357 -7.98 16.72 -13.41
C GLY A 357 -7.18 15.43 -13.53
N LEU A 358 -5.85 15.46 -13.31
CA LEU A 358 -5.05 14.23 -13.27
C LEU A 358 -5.51 13.35 -12.11
N LYS A 359 -5.95 12.13 -12.44
CA LYS A 359 -6.33 11.10 -11.47
C LYS A 359 -5.53 9.85 -11.75
N MET A 360 -4.86 9.33 -10.72
CA MET A 360 -4.15 8.07 -10.80
C MET A 360 -4.90 6.99 -10.05
N ASP A 361 -4.79 5.76 -10.52
CA ASP A 361 -5.41 4.60 -9.87
C ASP A 361 -4.73 4.31 -8.53
N CYS A 362 -5.52 3.91 -7.53
CA CYS A 362 -5.05 3.39 -6.25
C CYS A 362 -5.70 2.02 -5.96
N ALA A 363 -5.13 1.26 -5.04
CA ALA A 363 -5.65 -0.05 -4.63
C ALA A 363 -5.71 -0.15 -3.11
N ILE A 364 -6.59 0.65 -2.49
CA ILE A 364 -6.69 0.80 -1.04
C ILE A 364 -7.96 0.10 -0.55
N ARG A 365 -7.80 -0.74 0.48
CA ARG A 365 -8.90 -1.44 1.14
C ARG A 365 -9.42 -0.56 2.26
N VAL A 366 -10.69 -0.16 2.22
CA VAL A 366 -11.23 0.78 3.20
C VAL A 366 -12.19 0.08 4.16
N ALA A 367 -11.82 0.10 5.45
CA ALA A 367 -12.69 -0.27 6.56
C ALA A 367 -13.06 0.99 7.34
N VAL A 368 -14.35 1.25 7.49
CA VAL A 368 -14.87 2.38 8.27
C VAL A 368 -15.40 1.85 9.61
N LEU A 369 -15.09 2.57 10.68
CA LEU A 369 -15.65 2.36 12.02
C LEU A 369 -16.50 3.58 12.35
N SER A 370 -17.76 3.35 12.74
CA SER A 370 -18.68 4.47 13.02
C SER A 370 -19.76 4.10 14.05
N GLN A 371 -20.20 5.09 14.83
CA GLN A 371 -21.40 5.04 15.68
C GLN A 371 -22.64 5.60 14.98
N GLY A 372 -22.45 6.33 13.87
CA GLY A 372 -23.53 6.96 13.13
C GLY A 372 -24.53 5.96 12.55
N LYS A 373 -25.78 6.41 12.35
CA LYS A 373 -26.80 5.59 11.67
C LYS A 373 -26.40 5.23 10.22
N LYS A 374 -25.56 6.05 9.60
CA LYS A 374 -25.03 5.84 8.25
C LYS A 374 -23.62 6.43 8.19
N SER A 375 -22.71 5.74 7.51
CA SER A 375 -21.37 6.26 7.23
C SER A 375 -21.43 7.53 6.36
N LEU A 376 -20.45 8.42 6.58
CA LEU A 376 -20.21 9.59 5.75
C LEU A 376 -19.68 9.21 4.36
N LEU A 377 -19.01 8.06 4.27
CA LEU A 377 -18.40 7.54 3.06
C LEU A 377 -19.37 6.61 2.30
N PRO A 378 -19.31 6.56 0.97
CA PRO A 378 -20.14 5.68 0.17
C PRO A 378 -19.58 4.26 0.17
N VAL A 379 -19.73 3.56 1.30
CA VAL A 379 -19.31 2.16 1.46
C VAL A 379 -20.25 1.19 0.72
N ASP A 380 -19.72 0.03 0.31
CA ASP A 380 -20.49 -1.00 -0.39
C ASP A 380 -21.42 -1.78 0.54
N VAL A 381 -20.96 -2.06 1.77
CA VAL A 381 -21.72 -2.79 2.79
C VAL A 381 -21.56 -2.10 4.13
N ASP A 382 -22.68 -1.83 4.78
CA ASP A 382 -22.74 -1.30 6.14
C ASP A 382 -23.20 -2.45 7.06
N ILE A 383 -22.48 -2.70 8.16
CA ILE A 383 -22.68 -3.87 9.02
C ILE A 383 -22.87 -3.39 10.45
N SER A 384 -24.07 -3.57 11.00
CA SER A 384 -24.28 -3.45 12.45
C SER A 384 -23.61 -4.62 13.17
N LEU A 385 -22.63 -4.30 14.02
CA LEU A 385 -21.96 -5.28 14.86
C LEU A 385 -22.92 -5.85 15.89
N ARG A 386 -22.84 -7.17 16.09
CA ARG A 386 -23.63 -7.92 17.07
C ARG A 386 -22.83 -9.10 17.60
N GLU A 387 -23.23 -9.59 18.77
CA GLU A 387 -22.74 -10.88 19.25
C GLU A 387 -23.27 -12.01 18.35
N ASP A 388 -22.35 -12.64 17.62
CA ASP A 388 -22.65 -13.74 16.70
C ASP A 388 -21.48 -14.74 16.59
N GLY A 389 -20.47 -14.59 17.45
CA GLY A 389 -19.24 -15.37 17.43
C GLY A 389 -18.88 -15.89 18.82
N THR A 390 -18.20 -17.04 18.82
CA THR A 390 -17.58 -17.60 20.02
C THR A 390 -16.09 -17.25 20.05
N ALA A 391 -15.54 -17.02 21.24
CA ALA A 391 -14.10 -16.81 21.37
C ALA A 391 -13.33 -18.04 20.85
N PRO A 392 -12.23 -17.84 20.10
CA PRO A 392 -11.42 -18.94 19.59
C PRO A 392 -10.80 -19.72 20.75
N THR A 393 -10.76 -21.04 20.60
CA THR A 393 -10.24 -21.97 21.62
C THR A 393 -8.77 -22.32 21.40
N LYS A 394 -8.26 -22.10 20.19
CA LYS A 394 -6.87 -22.36 19.79
C LYS A 394 -6.06 -21.06 19.69
N PRO A 395 -4.74 -21.11 19.92
CA PRO A 395 -3.87 -19.96 19.63
C PRO A 395 -3.87 -19.65 18.12
N PRO A 396 -3.74 -18.37 17.73
CA PRO A 396 -3.81 -17.98 16.33
C PRO A 396 -2.57 -18.43 15.54
N ALA A 397 -2.79 -19.11 14.42
CA ALA A 397 -1.76 -19.50 13.47
C ALA A 397 -1.42 -18.35 12.50
N LEU A 398 -0.87 -17.25 13.03
CA LEU A 398 -0.68 -16.00 12.27
C LEU A 398 0.09 -16.18 10.94
N GLU A 399 1.11 -17.03 10.91
CA GLU A 399 1.89 -17.24 9.68
C GLU A 399 1.11 -17.97 8.59
N ALA A 400 0.26 -18.93 8.98
CA ALA A 400 -0.66 -19.61 8.07
C ALA A 400 -1.71 -18.61 7.53
N PHE A 401 -2.22 -17.73 8.40
CA PHE A 401 -3.18 -16.68 8.02
C PHE A 401 -2.58 -15.69 7.02
N ARG A 402 -1.35 -15.22 7.26
CA ARG A 402 -0.64 -14.31 6.36
C ARG A 402 -0.37 -14.96 5.00
N SER A 403 0.10 -16.20 5.01
CA SER A 403 0.34 -16.98 3.79
C SER A 403 -0.95 -17.19 2.99
N TYR A 404 -2.06 -17.49 3.67
CA TYR A 404 -3.38 -17.58 3.07
C TYR A 404 -3.79 -16.24 2.42
N LEU A 405 -3.76 -15.13 3.17
CA LEU A 405 -4.16 -13.82 2.65
C LEU A 405 -3.28 -13.38 1.47
N ALA A 406 -1.97 -13.60 1.54
CA ALA A 406 -1.04 -13.27 0.46
C ALA A 406 -1.35 -14.06 -0.83
N ARG A 407 -1.67 -15.35 -0.70
CA ARG A 407 -2.04 -16.21 -1.83
C ARG A 407 -3.36 -15.77 -2.46
N TYR A 408 -4.41 -15.67 -1.66
CA TYR A 408 -5.78 -15.45 -2.13
C TYR A 408 -6.08 -14.00 -2.54
N SER A 409 -5.29 -13.03 -2.09
CA SER A 409 -5.40 -11.63 -2.54
C SER A 409 -4.53 -11.28 -3.75
N SER A 410 -3.72 -12.23 -4.23
CA SER A 410 -2.79 -12.02 -5.34
C SER A 410 -3.51 -11.78 -6.68
N PRO A 411 -2.94 -10.96 -7.59
CA PRO A 411 -3.47 -10.78 -8.94
C PRO A 411 -3.53 -12.08 -9.74
N THR A 412 -2.60 -13.01 -9.50
CA THR A 412 -2.56 -14.31 -10.16
C THR A 412 -3.77 -15.16 -9.77
N HIS A 413 -4.14 -15.22 -8.48
CA HIS A 413 -5.37 -15.89 -8.06
C HIS A 413 -6.63 -15.21 -8.60
N ALA A 414 -6.67 -13.88 -8.52
CA ALA A 414 -7.79 -13.09 -9.00
C ALA A 414 -8.12 -13.35 -10.49
N SER A 415 -7.09 -13.57 -11.31
CA SER A 415 -7.23 -13.88 -12.74
C SER A 415 -7.92 -15.23 -13.02
N ARG A 416 -8.01 -16.13 -12.04
CA ARG A 416 -8.63 -17.46 -12.16
C ARG A 416 -10.13 -17.46 -11.95
N LEU A 417 -10.74 -16.30 -11.64
CA LEU A 417 -12.17 -16.20 -11.37
C LEU A 417 -13.00 -16.69 -12.56
N VAL A 418 -13.82 -17.72 -12.35
CA VAL A 418 -14.75 -18.25 -13.36
C VAL A 418 -16.19 -18.09 -12.88
N ILE A 419 -17.05 -17.60 -13.77
CA ILE A 419 -18.50 -17.53 -13.56
C ILE A 419 -19.17 -18.45 -14.59
N PRO A 420 -19.61 -19.66 -14.19
CA PRO A 420 -20.30 -20.58 -15.08
C PRO A 420 -21.62 -20.00 -15.62
N ASP A 421 -22.01 -20.43 -16.83
CA ASP A 421 -23.25 -20.00 -17.49
C ASP A 421 -24.50 -20.40 -16.68
N GLU A 422 -24.47 -21.58 -16.06
CA GLU A 422 -25.55 -22.07 -15.19
C GLU A 422 -25.81 -21.12 -14.01
N THR A 423 -24.75 -20.65 -13.35
CA THR A 423 -24.88 -19.68 -12.26
C THR A 423 -25.35 -18.32 -12.79
N SER A 424 -24.90 -17.92 -13.97
CA SER A 424 -25.34 -16.67 -14.60
C SER A 424 -26.85 -16.67 -14.87
N GLN A 425 -27.41 -17.78 -15.35
CA GLN A 425 -28.85 -17.94 -15.53
C GLN A 425 -29.60 -17.90 -14.19
N LEU A 426 -29.09 -18.59 -13.17
CA LEU A 426 -29.69 -18.58 -11.83
C LEU A 426 -29.74 -17.17 -11.23
N ILE A 427 -28.66 -16.38 -11.40
CA ILE A 427 -28.60 -14.99 -10.95
C ILE A 427 -29.64 -14.13 -11.69
N GLN A 428 -29.79 -14.31 -13.00
CA GLN A 428 -30.80 -13.60 -13.79
C GLN A 428 -32.22 -13.93 -13.32
N ASP A 429 -32.51 -15.21 -13.08
CA ASP A 429 -33.83 -15.65 -12.62
C ASP A 429 -34.15 -15.08 -11.23
N HIS A 430 -33.18 -15.10 -10.31
CA HIS A 430 -33.29 -14.47 -8.98
C HIS A 430 -33.56 -12.97 -9.09
N PHE A 431 -32.82 -12.26 -9.95
CA PHE A 431 -33.00 -10.82 -10.14
C PHE A 431 -34.39 -10.49 -10.68
N VAL A 432 -34.90 -11.28 -11.64
CA VAL A 432 -36.26 -11.10 -12.18
C VAL A 432 -37.32 -11.33 -11.10
N GLN A 433 -37.12 -12.30 -10.20
CA GLN A 433 -38.04 -12.55 -9.08
C GLN A 433 -38.01 -11.42 -8.05
N GLU A 434 -36.84 -10.96 -7.63
CA GLU A 434 -36.71 -9.85 -6.68
C GLU A 434 -37.24 -8.53 -7.24
N ARG A 435 -37.04 -8.27 -8.53
CA ARG A 435 -37.59 -7.07 -9.17
C ARG A 435 -39.12 -7.07 -9.19
N LYS A 436 -39.77 -8.25 -9.20
CA LYS A 436 -41.24 -8.36 -9.09
C LYS A 436 -41.74 -8.02 -7.68
N SER A 437 -40.95 -8.24 -6.63
CA SER A 437 -41.34 -7.95 -5.25
C SER A 437 -40.92 -6.55 -4.78
N SER A 438 -39.74 -6.05 -5.20
CA SER A 438 -39.24 -4.70 -4.88
C SER A 438 -38.37 -4.15 -6.02
N ALA A 439 -38.95 -3.30 -6.87
CA ALA A 439 -38.29 -2.83 -8.08
C ALA A 439 -37.20 -1.76 -7.85
N ALA A 440 -37.29 -0.98 -6.76
CA ALA A 440 -36.41 0.18 -6.53
C ALA A 440 -35.00 -0.23 -6.10
N ASP A 441 -34.88 -1.21 -5.20
CA ASP A 441 -33.59 -1.58 -4.58
C ASP A 441 -32.92 -2.81 -5.23
N ALA A 442 -33.62 -3.48 -6.15
CA ALA A 442 -33.16 -4.72 -6.76
C ALA A 442 -31.84 -4.56 -7.51
N GLU A 443 -31.64 -3.44 -8.22
CA GLU A 443 -30.42 -3.22 -9.01
C GLU A 443 -29.19 -2.96 -8.11
N GLU A 444 -29.33 -2.11 -7.10
CA GLU A 444 -28.24 -1.85 -6.14
C GLU A 444 -27.89 -3.10 -5.33
N THR A 445 -28.92 -3.85 -4.91
CA THR A 445 -28.75 -5.13 -4.19
C THR A 445 -28.02 -6.15 -5.06
N LEU A 446 -28.39 -6.28 -6.34
CA LEU A 446 -27.69 -7.18 -7.26
C LEU A 446 -26.23 -6.74 -7.45
N LYS A 447 -25.96 -5.44 -7.65
CA LYS A 447 -24.59 -4.92 -7.79
C LYS A 447 -23.75 -5.24 -6.55
N ARG A 448 -24.29 -5.01 -5.35
CA ARG A 448 -23.63 -5.34 -4.07
C ARG A 448 -23.36 -6.84 -3.96
N ARG A 449 -24.36 -7.69 -4.19
CA ARG A 449 -24.20 -9.16 -4.15
C ARG A 449 -23.20 -9.66 -5.18
N MET A 450 -23.16 -9.10 -6.38
CA MET A 450 -22.16 -9.45 -7.39
C MET A 450 -20.74 -9.07 -6.96
N LYS A 451 -20.54 -7.91 -6.32
CA LYS A 451 -19.25 -7.53 -5.75
C LYS A 451 -18.81 -8.54 -4.69
N VAL A 452 -19.69 -8.84 -3.73
CA VAL A 452 -19.41 -9.78 -2.64
C VAL A 452 -19.17 -11.20 -3.17
N ALA A 453 -20.03 -11.72 -4.04
CA ALA A 453 -19.97 -13.09 -4.55
C ALA A 453 -18.66 -13.39 -5.30
N ARG A 454 -18.14 -12.42 -6.06
CA ARG A 454 -16.84 -12.57 -6.74
C ARG A 454 -15.72 -12.73 -5.74
N ILE A 455 -15.73 -11.98 -4.64
CA ILE A 455 -14.70 -12.06 -3.59
C ILE A 455 -14.89 -13.32 -2.74
N VAL A 456 -16.14 -13.74 -2.47
CA VAL A 456 -16.42 -15.03 -1.80
C VAL A 456 -15.87 -16.17 -2.65
N ALA A 457 -16.09 -16.17 -3.97
CA ALA A 457 -15.50 -17.16 -4.87
C ALA A 457 -13.97 -17.15 -4.78
N LEU A 458 -13.35 -15.96 -4.76
CA LEU A 458 -11.90 -15.80 -4.59
C LEU A 458 -11.39 -16.30 -3.24
N SER A 459 -12.24 -16.37 -2.20
CA SER A 459 -11.86 -16.96 -0.91
C SER A 459 -11.74 -18.49 -0.94
N TYR A 460 -11.91 -19.13 -2.10
CA TYR A 460 -11.74 -20.58 -2.27
C TYR A 460 -10.69 -20.91 -3.34
N PRO A 461 -10.04 -22.09 -3.26
CA PRO A 461 -8.99 -22.51 -4.20
C PRO A 461 -9.38 -22.47 -5.68
N HIS A 462 -10.63 -22.80 -5.98
CA HIS A 462 -11.12 -22.92 -7.35
C HIS A 462 -11.56 -21.59 -7.96
N ALA A 463 -11.64 -20.51 -7.19
CA ALA A 463 -12.08 -19.19 -7.66
C ALA A 463 -13.36 -19.25 -8.54
N THR A 464 -14.31 -20.14 -8.23
CA THR A 464 -15.48 -20.39 -9.08
C THR A 464 -16.74 -19.90 -8.39
N LEU A 465 -17.50 -19.03 -9.06
CA LEU A 465 -18.80 -18.55 -8.58
C LEU A 465 -19.87 -19.59 -8.94
N ASN A 466 -19.93 -20.67 -8.15
CA ASN A 466 -20.96 -21.70 -8.27
C ASN A 466 -22.24 -21.32 -7.51
N LYS A 467 -23.25 -22.20 -7.59
CA LYS A 467 -24.54 -22.02 -6.89
C LYS A 467 -24.37 -21.85 -5.37
N ASP A 468 -23.51 -22.65 -4.74
CA ASP A 468 -23.31 -22.61 -3.28
C ASP A 468 -22.70 -21.28 -2.82
N VAL A 469 -21.73 -20.75 -3.57
CA VAL A 469 -21.12 -19.43 -3.34
C VAL A 469 -22.15 -18.32 -3.49
N TRP A 470 -23.01 -18.41 -4.52
CA TRP A 470 -24.10 -17.44 -4.71
C TRP A 470 -25.10 -17.48 -3.55
N GLU A 471 -25.57 -18.67 -3.17
CA GLU A 471 -26.51 -18.84 -2.05
C GLU A 471 -25.91 -18.41 -0.70
N ARG A 472 -24.61 -18.65 -0.47
CA ARG A 472 -23.88 -18.12 0.70
C ARG A 472 -23.87 -16.60 0.69
N THR A 473 -23.60 -15.99 -0.47
CA THR A 473 -23.60 -14.53 -0.62
C THR A 473 -24.97 -13.92 -0.33
N VAL A 474 -26.05 -14.53 -0.84
CA VAL A 474 -27.42 -14.10 -0.57
C VAL A 474 -27.74 -14.22 0.93
N ARG A 475 -27.32 -15.30 1.59
CA ARG A 475 -27.48 -15.47 3.04
C ARG A 475 -26.76 -14.39 3.85
N LEU A 476 -25.51 -14.08 3.50
CA LEU A 476 -24.74 -13.02 4.15
C LEU A 476 -25.42 -11.64 4.01
N ASP A 477 -25.86 -11.29 2.79
CA ASP A 477 -26.56 -10.03 2.52
C ASP A 477 -27.89 -9.93 3.28
N GLN A 478 -28.64 -11.03 3.35
CA GLN A 478 -29.88 -11.10 4.15
C GLN A 478 -29.61 -10.94 5.64
N GLU A 479 -28.53 -11.51 6.16
CA GLU A 479 -28.18 -11.40 7.58
C GLU A 479 -27.81 -9.97 7.95
N VAL A 480 -27.01 -9.30 7.10
CA VAL A 480 -26.73 -7.87 7.25
C VAL A 480 -28.02 -7.04 7.20
N ALA A 481 -28.91 -7.31 6.25
CA ALA A 481 -30.22 -6.65 6.16
C ALA A 481 -31.06 -6.80 7.44
N LYS A 482 -31.14 -8.01 8.02
CA LYS A 482 -31.84 -8.24 9.30
C LYS A 482 -31.24 -7.42 10.44
N ARG A 483 -29.90 -7.33 10.51
CA ARG A 483 -29.19 -6.56 11.54
C ARG A 483 -29.53 -5.06 11.49
N HIS A 484 -29.81 -4.51 10.31
CA HIS A 484 -30.30 -3.13 10.18
C HIS A 484 -31.74 -2.96 10.68
N THR A 485 -32.64 -3.90 10.39
CA THR A 485 -34.05 -3.78 10.80
C THR A 485 -34.27 -3.87 12.30
N MET A 486 -33.34 -4.50 13.01
CA MET A 486 -33.39 -4.73 14.44
C MET A 486 -32.53 -3.74 15.25
N SER A 487 -31.80 -2.82 14.59
CA SER A 487 -30.96 -1.79 15.20
C SER A 487 -31.61 -0.42 15.08
#